data_AF-A0A918TYY8-F1
#
_entry.id   AF-A0A918TYY8-F1
#
_cell.length_a   1.000
_cell.length_b   1.000
_cell.length_c   1.000
_cell.angle_alpha   90.00
_cell.angle_beta   90.00
_cell.angle_gamma   90.00
#
_symmetry.space_group_name_H-M   'P 1'
#
loop_
_entity.id
_entity.type
_entity.pdbx_description
1 polymer ?
#
loop_
_entity_poly.entity_id
_entity_poly.type
_entity_poly.pdbx_seq_one_letter_code
_entity_poly.pdbx_strand_id
1 'polypeptide(L)'
;MISEEPKEHELPQPRNPPEQDFSSLKVEGLQLDSDLFVEAISKSNRYGAWDYSNDCLPPAWSDEIKFFNWINENKLPRELAELLYYHTPERDFMAGSHYIHGVESLIEANDDERCSNVREAGFLIVGSGPNGDDVVVDMEGAKKGAIGYFPISTKWDKTPDELKRMFIPVVDSIGDYFDIYQRGKDAKNIGKYDHIAGDYWSAKEHVEG
;
A
#
# COMPACT_ATOMS: atom_id res chain seq x y z
N MET A 1 -34.26 -16.99 24.52
CA MET A 1 -33.40 -16.41 23.46
C MET A 1 -32.33 -15.63 24.19
N ILE A 2 -31.09 -16.11 24.16
CA ILE A 2 -29.97 -15.38 24.75
C ILE A 2 -29.59 -14.34 23.70
N SER A 3 -29.89 -13.08 23.99
CA SER A 3 -29.35 -11.93 23.28
C SER A 3 -27.89 -11.85 23.65
N GLU A 4 -26.99 -12.40 22.83
CA GLU A 4 -25.57 -12.11 22.97
C GLU A 4 -25.35 -10.64 22.60
N GLU A 5 -24.93 -9.85 23.57
CA GLU A 5 -24.50 -8.48 23.34
C GLU A 5 -23.37 -8.47 22.30
N PRO A 6 -23.37 -7.54 21.34
CA PRO A 6 -22.26 -7.41 20.40
C PRO A 6 -20.99 -7.14 21.20
N LYS A 7 -20.03 -8.06 21.12
CA LYS A 7 -18.71 -7.88 21.73
C LYS A 7 -18.13 -6.57 21.22
N GLU A 8 -17.80 -5.67 22.14
CA GLU A 8 -17.01 -4.48 21.80
C GLU A 8 -15.74 -4.95 21.09
N HIS A 9 -15.64 -4.62 19.81
CA HIS A 9 -14.46 -4.93 19.01
C HIS A 9 -13.34 -3.99 19.46
N GLU A 10 -12.38 -4.51 20.23
CA GLU A 10 -11.15 -3.79 20.54
C GLU A 10 -10.51 -3.30 19.24
N LEU A 11 -10.27 -1.99 19.18
CA LEU A 11 -9.52 -1.37 18.10
C LEU A 11 -8.13 -2.02 18.00
N PRO A 12 -7.57 -2.19 16.79
CA PRO A 12 -6.18 -2.59 16.64
C PRO A 12 -5.30 -1.69 17.50
N GLN A 13 -4.55 -2.31 18.41
CA GLN A 13 -3.42 -1.62 19.00
C GLN A 13 -2.34 -1.48 17.91
N PRO A 14 -1.62 -0.34 17.87
CA PRO A 14 -0.44 -0.21 17.02
C PRO A 14 0.50 -1.39 17.27
N ARG A 15 1.11 -1.93 16.21
CA ARG A 15 2.22 -2.88 16.40
C ARG A 15 3.32 -2.12 17.14
N ASN A 16 3.80 -2.69 18.23
CA ASN A 16 5.00 -2.23 18.92
C ASN A 16 6.11 -3.27 18.70
N PRO A 17 6.58 -3.47 17.45
CA PRO A 17 7.66 -4.42 17.22
C PRO A 17 8.92 -3.92 17.95
N PRO A 18 9.84 -4.81 18.35
CA PRO A 18 11.08 -4.40 18.99
C PRO A 18 11.88 -3.51 18.04
N GLU A 19 12.59 -2.53 18.60
CA GLU A 19 13.50 -1.68 17.84
C GLU A 19 14.48 -2.53 17.03
N GLN A 20 14.61 -2.19 15.74
CA GLN A 20 15.56 -2.83 14.83
C GLN A 20 16.61 -1.84 14.35
N ASP A 21 17.79 -2.36 14.00
CA ASP A 21 18.87 -1.58 13.44
C ASP A 21 18.79 -1.54 11.92
N PHE A 22 18.37 -0.39 11.37
CA PHE A 22 18.31 -0.13 9.93
C PHE A 22 19.55 0.62 9.41
N SER A 23 20.63 0.76 10.20
CA SER A 23 21.82 1.54 9.84
C SER A 23 22.57 1.00 8.61
N SER A 24 22.35 -0.26 8.24
CA SER A 24 22.90 -0.89 7.04
C SER A 24 22.17 -0.52 5.75
N LEU A 25 20.94 0.01 5.84
CA LEU A 25 20.13 0.41 4.69
C LEU A 25 20.49 1.81 4.21
N LYS A 26 20.29 2.04 2.91
CA LYS A 26 20.60 3.33 2.27
C LYS A 26 19.51 4.35 2.56
N VAL A 27 19.93 5.57 2.86
CA VAL A 27 19.06 6.76 2.91
C VAL A 27 18.94 7.30 1.49
N GLU A 28 17.72 7.41 0.98
CA GLU A 28 17.46 7.77 -0.42
C GLU A 28 16.65 9.08 -0.55
N GLY A 29 16.24 9.67 0.58
CA GLY A 29 15.52 10.95 0.65
C GLY A 29 14.06 10.84 0.22
N LEU A 30 13.38 9.73 0.53
CA LEU A 30 11.97 9.52 0.17
C LEU A 30 11.07 10.46 0.99
N GLN A 31 10.15 11.14 0.31
CA GLN A 31 9.05 11.84 0.96
C GLN A 31 7.90 10.86 1.18
N LEU A 32 7.67 10.46 2.44
CA LEU A 32 6.68 9.43 2.78
C LEU A 32 5.48 9.97 3.57
N ASP A 33 5.60 11.15 4.17
CA ASP A 33 4.61 11.73 5.08
C ASP A 33 4.11 10.70 6.13
N SER A 34 5.07 10.07 6.81
CA SER A 34 4.85 8.95 7.74
C SER A 34 3.79 9.25 8.81
N ASP A 35 3.74 10.49 9.33
CA ASP A 35 2.73 10.88 10.32
C ASP A 35 1.30 10.78 9.76
N LEU A 36 1.10 11.18 8.49
CA LEU A 36 -0.19 11.05 7.80
C LEU A 36 -0.54 9.59 7.55
N PHE A 37 0.46 8.77 7.20
CA PHE A 37 0.27 7.33 7.03
C PHE A 37 -0.20 6.65 8.34
N VAL A 38 0.48 6.95 9.45
CA VAL A 38 0.12 6.45 10.78
C VAL A 38 -1.26 6.93 11.19
N GLU A 39 -1.56 8.22 10.97
CA GLU A 39 -2.88 8.77 11.24
C GLU A 39 -3.96 8.06 10.41
N ALA A 40 -3.71 7.85 9.12
CA ALA A 40 -4.61 7.17 8.21
C ALA A 40 -4.91 5.74 8.64
N ILE A 41 -3.89 4.97 9.08
CA ILE A 41 -4.06 3.60 9.63
C ILE A 41 -4.77 3.62 10.99
N SER A 42 -4.52 4.61 11.84
CA SER A 42 -5.14 4.66 13.17
C SER A 42 -6.65 4.96 13.14
N LYS A 43 -7.11 5.74 12.15
CA LYS A 43 -8.52 6.12 11.96
C LYS A 43 -9.36 5.09 11.21
N SER A 44 -8.72 3.99 10.90
CA SER A 44 -9.09 3.10 9.83
C SER A 44 -9.69 1.85 10.46
N ASN A 45 -11.00 1.63 10.28
CA ASN A 45 -11.69 0.48 10.86
C ASN A 45 -11.21 -0.82 10.19
N ARG A 46 -10.91 -1.87 10.98
CA ARG A 46 -10.58 -3.26 10.54
C ARG A 46 -11.58 -3.91 9.57
N TYR A 47 -12.63 -3.19 9.18
CA TYR A 47 -13.76 -3.67 8.41
C TYR A 47 -13.88 -2.91 7.10
N GLY A 48 -13.80 -3.70 6.04
CA GLY A 48 -13.95 -3.25 4.68
C GLY A 48 -13.76 -4.32 3.63
N ALA A 49 -13.26 -5.51 3.97
CA ALA A 49 -13.65 -6.65 3.16
C ALA A 49 -15.18 -6.63 3.08
N TRP A 50 -15.70 -6.67 1.85
CA TRP A 50 -17.01 -7.22 1.55
C TRP A 50 -17.35 -8.29 2.57
N ASP A 51 -18.58 -8.27 3.10
CA ASP A 51 -19.20 -9.18 4.09
C ASP A 51 -18.76 -10.66 4.00
N TYR A 52 -17.49 -10.91 4.27
CA TYR A 52 -16.93 -12.20 4.57
C TYR A 52 -16.99 -12.22 6.08
N SER A 53 -17.96 -12.98 6.59
CA SER A 53 -17.95 -13.47 7.97
C SER A 53 -16.51 -13.65 8.44
N ASN A 54 -16.18 -13.15 9.64
CA ASN A 54 -14.84 -13.09 10.26
C ASN A 54 -13.98 -14.37 10.11
N ASP A 55 -14.59 -15.50 9.73
CA ASP A 55 -14.02 -16.81 9.52
C ASP A 55 -13.19 -16.98 8.22
N CYS A 56 -13.18 -16.00 7.30
CA CYS A 56 -12.42 -16.09 6.04
C CYS A 56 -11.21 -15.17 5.94
N LEU A 57 -10.92 -14.35 6.96
CA LEU A 57 -9.71 -13.53 6.94
C LEU A 57 -8.49 -14.41 7.27
N PRO A 58 -7.37 -14.26 6.53
CA PRO A 58 -6.13 -14.90 6.92
C PRO A 58 -5.73 -14.49 8.35
N PRO A 59 -5.00 -15.36 9.08
CA PRO A 59 -4.56 -15.06 10.42
C PRO A 59 -3.74 -13.76 10.46
N ALA A 60 -3.69 -13.13 11.62
CA ALA A 60 -2.85 -11.94 11.78
C ALA A 60 -1.40 -12.39 11.70
N TRP A 61 -0.64 -11.75 10.82
CA TRP A 61 0.76 -12.03 10.69
C TRP A 61 1.50 -11.69 12.00
N SER A 62 2.42 -12.56 12.44
CA SER A 62 3.07 -12.42 13.76
C SER A 62 4.59 -12.68 13.77
N ASP A 63 5.22 -13.00 12.64
CA ASP A 63 6.64 -13.42 12.59
C ASP A 63 7.61 -12.26 12.32
N GLU A 64 7.70 -11.32 13.26
CA GLU A 64 8.40 -10.02 13.12
C GLU A 64 9.80 -10.11 12.50
N ILE A 65 10.54 -11.15 12.86
CA ILE A 65 11.90 -11.42 12.37
C ILE A 65 11.88 -11.73 10.87
N LYS A 66 10.92 -12.53 10.39
CA LYS A 66 10.79 -12.83 8.96
C LYS A 66 10.55 -11.56 8.14
N PHE A 67 9.72 -10.64 8.61
CA PHE A 67 9.47 -9.40 7.87
C PHE A 67 10.67 -8.46 7.88
N PHE A 68 11.36 -8.33 9.02
CA PHE A 68 12.60 -7.56 9.09
C PHE A 68 13.66 -8.13 8.12
N ASN A 69 13.83 -9.44 8.09
CA ASN A 69 14.74 -10.09 7.15
C ASN A 69 14.34 -9.83 5.70
N TRP A 70 13.05 -9.95 5.37
CA TRP A 70 12.54 -9.66 4.03
C TRP A 70 12.82 -8.21 3.61
N ILE A 71 12.61 -7.23 4.50
CA ILE A 71 12.94 -5.81 4.25
C ILE A 71 14.43 -5.65 3.90
N ASN A 72 15.31 -6.28 4.68
CA ASN A 72 16.76 -6.18 4.49
C ASN A 72 17.23 -6.88 3.20
N GLU A 73 16.71 -8.07 2.92
CA GLU A 73 17.03 -8.84 1.71
C GLU A 73 16.60 -8.10 0.44
N ASN A 74 15.45 -7.41 0.50
CA ASN A 74 14.94 -6.56 -0.58
C ASN A 74 15.60 -5.19 -0.67
N LYS A 75 16.50 -4.85 0.27
CA LYS A 75 17.30 -3.61 0.27
C LYS A 75 16.44 -2.36 0.10
N LEU A 76 15.28 -2.32 0.77
CA LEU A 76 14.40 -1.16 0.71
C LEU A 76 15.14 0.10 1.21
N PRO A 77 14.81 1.29 0.68
CA PRO A 77 15.28 2.55 1.25
C PRO A 77 14.96 2.61 2.73
N ARG A 78 15.90 3.10 3.54
CA ARG A 78 15.82 3.08 4.99
C ARG A 78 14.54 3.71 5.51
N GLU A 79 14.14 4.85 4.95
CA GLU A 79 12.95 5.58 5.35
C GLU A 79 11.67 4.75 5.14
N LEU A 80 11.61 4.02 4.03
CA LEU A 80 10.47 3.15 3.70
C LEU A 80 10.51 1.86 4.52
N ALA A 81 11.70 1.29 4.73
CA ALA A 81 11.91 0.14 5.60
C ALA A 81 11.43 0.40 7.03
N GLU A 82 11.82 1.53 7.61
CA GLU A 82 11.37 1.94 8.95
C GLU A 82 9.84 2.11 8.97
N LEU A 83 9.28 2.85 8.01
CA LEU A 83 7.83 3.04 7.91
C LEU A 83 7.06 1.72 7.85
N LEU A 84 7.44 0.82 6.94
CA LEU A 84 6.74 -0.45 6.74
C LEU A 84 6.92 -1.37 7.96
N TYR A 85 8.13 -1.47 8.52
CA TYR A 85 8.37 -2.35 9.66
C TYR A 85 7.51 -1.99 10.86
N TYR A 86 7.42 -0.70 11.19
CA TYR A 86 6.69 -0.23 12.37
C TYR A 86 5.18 -0.08 12.12
N HIS A 87 4.75 0.19 10.89
CA HIS A 87 3.38 0.64 10.64
C HIS A 87 2.59 -0.22 9.65
N THR A 88 3.20 -1.17 8.94
CA THR A 88 2.44 -2.11 8.10
C THR A 88 1.51 -2.96 8.97
N PRO A 89 0.21 -3.00 8.64
CA PRO A 89 -0.76 -3.76 9.42
C PRO A 89 -0.49 -5.27 9.33
N GLU A 90 -0.89 -6.03 10.34
CA GLU A 90 -0.72 -7.50 10.35
C GLU A 90 -1.58 -8.22 9.30
N ARG A 91 -2.56 -7.52 8.73
CA ARG A 91 -3.48 -7.97 7.68
C ARG A 91 -3.83 -6.81 6.77
N ASP A 92 -4.34 -7.12 5.58
CA ASP A 92 -4.79 -6.11 4.63
C ASP A 92 -5.85 -5.19 5.24
N PHE A 93 -5.73 -3.92 4.89
CA PHE A 93 -6.54 -2.84 5.43
C PHE A 93 -7.30 -2.12 4.31
N MET A 94 -8.61 -1.87 4.45
CA MET A 94 -9.37 -1.14 3.43
C MET A 94 -9.46 0.37 3.70
N ALA A 95 -8.81 1.18 2.86
CA ALA A 95 -8.95 2.63 2.81
C ALA A 95 -9.83 3.03 1.62
N GLY A 96 -11.05 3.52 1.88
CA GLY A 96 -12.04 3.75 0.81
C GLY A 96 -12.39 2.45 0.06
N SER A 97 -12.20 2.45 -1.26
CA SER A 97 -12.32 1.29 -2.17
C SER A 97 -10.96 0.65 -2.51
N HIS A 98 -9.90 1.04 -1.79
CA HIS A 98 -8.53 0.55 -1.98
C HIS A 98 -8.09 -0.25 -0.75
N TYR A 99 -7.04 -1.04 -0.94
CA TYR A 99 -6.41 -1.85 0.10
C TYR A 99 -4.97 -1.40 0.33
N ILE A 100 -4.57 -1.35 1.59
CA ILE A 100 -3.17 -1.40 2.03
C ILE A 100 -2.86 -2.86 2.27
N HIS A 101 -1.76 -3.36 1.72
CA HIS A 101 -1.33 -4.70 2.05
C HIS A 101 -0.84 -4.76 3.49
N GLY A 102 -1.29 -5.78 4.21
CA GLY A 102 -0.65 -6.23 5.43
C GLY A 102 0.62 -6.98 5.12
N VAL A 103 1.35 -7.37 6.17
CA VAL A 103 2.70 -7.93 6.03
C VAL A 103 2.76 -9.12 5.06
N GLU A 104 1.85 -10.09 5.17
CA GLU A 104 1.88 -11.28 4.31
C GLU A 104 1.63 -10.94 2.85
N SER A 105 0.55 -10.20 2.55
CA SER A 105 0.23 -9.80 1.17
C SER A 105 1.26 -8.83 0.58
N LEU A 106 1.93 -8.02 1.40
CA LEU A 106 3.02 -7.16 0.97
C LEU A 106 4.22 -7.99 0.49
N ILE A 107 4.59 -9.02 1.25
CA ILE A 107 5.64 -9.97 0.87
C ILE A 107 5.23 -10.72 -0.40
N GLU A 108 4.04 -11.33 -0.41
CA GLU A 108 3.53 -12.12 -1.53
C GLU A 108 3.47 -11.32 -2.83
N ALA A 109 2.94 -10.09 -2.80
CA ALA A 109 2.81 -9.26 -4.00
C ALA A 109 4.15 -8.90 -4.64
N ASN A 110 5.20 -8.76 -3.84
CA ASN A 110 6.53 -8.34 -4.31
C ASN A 110 7.50 -9.50 -4.55
N ASP A 111 7.26 -10.67 -3.96
CA ASP A 111 8.03 -11.90 -4.21
C ASP A 111 7.44 -12.74 -5.36
N ASP A 112 6.24 -12.42 -5.84
CA ASP A 112 5.65 -13.07 -7.01
C ASP A 112 6.53 -12.86 -8.25
N GLU A 113 6.98 -13.95 -8.86
CA GLU A 113 7.84 -13.91 -10.06
C GLU A 113 7.19 -13.12 -11.20
N ARG A 114 5.85 -13.09 -11.27
CA ARG A 114 5.07 -12.31 -12.27
C ARG A 114 5.16 -10.80 -12.05
N CYS A 115 5.59 -10.36 -10.87
CA CYS A 115 5.76 -8.96 -10.49
C CYS A 115 7.25 -8.54 -10.41
N SER A 116 8.19 -9.44 -10.71
CA SER A 116 9.64 -9.16 -10.66
C SER A 116 10.05 -7.89 -11.41
N ASN A 117 9.48 -7.64 -12.60
CA ASN A 117 9.74 -6.44 -13.39
C ASN A 117 9.32 -5.14 -12.68
N VAL A 118 8.28 -5.17 -11.84
CA VAL A 118 7.85 -4.00 -11.04
C VAL A 118 8.94 -3.66 -10.02
N ARG A 119 9.52 -4.69 -9.39
CA ARG A 119 10.60 -4.53 -8.44
C ARG A 119 11.87 -4.01 -9.10
N GLU A 120 12.29 -4.63 -10.21
CA GLU A 120 13.44 -4.21 -11.02
C GLU A 120 13.27 -2.79 -11.60
N ALA A 121 12.03 -2.35 -11.82
CA ALA A 121 11.72 -1.00 -12.24
C ALA A 121 11.85 0.05 -11.11
N GLY A 122 12.11 -0.37 -9.87
CA GLY A 122 12.23 0.54 -8.74
C GLY A 122 10.90 0.89 -8.05
N PHE A 123 9.81 0.15 -8.32
CA PHE A 123 8.50 0.37 -7.67
C PHE A 123 8.12 -0.70 -6.65
N LEU A 124 7.67 -0.35 -5.44
CA LEU A 124 7.20 -1.31 -4.42
C LEU A 124 5.69 -1.36 -4.39
N ILE A 125 5.10 -2.55 -4.56
CA ILE A 125 3.66 -2.75 -4.44
C ILE A 125 3.31 -2.68 -2.95
N VAL A 126 2.44 -1.76 -2.56
CA VAL A 126 2.05 -1.52 -1.14
C VAL A 126 0.56 -1.72 -0.90
N GLY A 127 -0.20 -1.97 -1.94
CA GLY A 127 -1.65 -2.11 -1.86
C GLY A 127 -2.28 -2.42 -3.20
N SER A 128 -3.61 -2.43 -3.21
CA SER A 128 -4.39 -2.69 -4.41
C SER A 128 -5.57 -1.74 -4.54
N GLY A 129 -5.89 -1.33 -5.77
CA GLY A 129 -7.08 -0.57 -6.11
C GLY A 129 -8.33 -1.43 -6.28
N PRO A 130 -9.49 -0.80 -6.49
CA PRO A 130 -10.80 -1.48 -6.55
C PRO A 130 -10.91 -2.53 -7.65
N ASN A 131 -10.11 -2.43 -8.72
CA ASN A 131 -10.11 -3.37 -9.84
C ASN A 131 -8.93 -4.37 -9.80
N GLY A 132 -8.22 -4.45 -8.68
CA GLY A 132 -7.02 -5.29 -8.55
C GLY A 132 -5.74 -4.64 -9.10
N ASP A 133 -5.79 -3.37 -9.51
CA ASP A 133 -4.62 -2.62 -9.94
C ASP A 133 -3.63 -2.45 -8.78
N ASP A 134 -2.33 -2.57 -9.02
CA ASP A 134 -1.35 -2.39 -7.95
C ASP A 134 -1.26 -0.92 -7.57
N VAL A 135 -1.21 -0.64 -6.27
CA VAL A 135 -0.74 0.63 -5.72
C VAL A 135 0.75 0.49 -5.47
N VAL A 136 1.55 1.38 -6.05
CA VAL A 136 3.01 1.29 -5.96
C VAL A 136 3.66 2.57 -5.46
N VAL A 137 4.75 2.41 -4.70
CA VAL A 137 5.68 3.47 -4.29
C VAL A 137 6.86 3.53 -5.26
N ASP A 138 7.17 4.70 -5.81
CA ASP A 138 8.42 4.93 -6.55
C ASP A 138 9.61 5.06 -5.59
N MET A 139 10.58 4.15 -5.67
CA MET A 139 11.78 4.18 -4.83
C MET A 139 13.02 4.74 -5.53
N GLU A 140 13.04 4.78 -6.87
CA GLU A 140 14.25 5.08 -7.65
C GLU A 140 14.08 6.19 -8.68
N GLY A 141 12.85 6.54 -9.04
CA GLY A 141 12.53 7.50 -10.09
C GLY A 141 12.74 8.96 -9.69
N ALA A 142 12.30 9.86 -10.56
CA ALA A 142 12.48 11.30 -10.38
C ALA A 142 11.65 11.88 -9.22
N LYS A 143 10.62 11.14 -8.76
CA LYS A 143 9.76 11.50 -7.64
C LYS A 143 9.75 10.39 -6.60
N LYS A 144 10.91 10.10 -6.01
CA LYS A 144 11.03 9.09 -4.95
C LYS A 144 10.05 9.36 -3.79
N GLY A 145 9.30 8.34 -3.41
CA GLY A 145 8.22 8.40 -2.41
C GLY A 145 6.82 8.54 -3.01
N ALA A 146 6.71 8.98 -4.27
CA ALA A 146 5.41 9.15 -4.93
C ALA A 146 4.66 7.84 -5.10
N ILE A 147 3.33 7.93 -5.02
CA ILE A 147 2.44 6.80 -5.26
C ILE A 147 1.84 6.89 -6.66
N GLY A 148 1.72 5.75 -7.32
CA GLY A 148 0.95 5.61 -8.55
C GLY A 148 0.30 4.24 -8.65
N TYR A 149 -0.21 3.92 -9.84
CA TYR A 149 -0.84 2.63 -10.11
C TYR A 149 -0.25 1.93 -11.32
N PHE A 150 -0.24 0.61 -11.27
CA PHE A 150 -0.09 -0.24 -12.45
C PHE A 150 -1.36 -1.05 -12.67
N PRO A 151 -2.06 -0.84 -13.80
CA PRO A 151 -3.22 -1.64 -14.11
C PRO A 151 -2.85 -3.11 -14.25
N ILE A 152 -3.60 -3.98 -13.57
CA ILE A 152 -3.29 -5.43 -13.52
C ILE A 152 -3.20 -6.03 -14.93
N SER A 153 -4.04 -5.53 -15.84
CA SER A 153 -4.10 -5.94 -17.26
C SER A 153 -2.88 -5.55 -18.10
N THR A 154 -2.00 -4.67 -17.58
CA THR A 154 -0.95 -4.04 -18.40
C THR A 154 0.46 -4.31 -17.92
N LYS A 155 0.68 -4.75 -16.68
CA LYS A 155 2.02 -4.82 -16.06
C LYS A 155 2.80 -6.10 -16.37
N TRP A 156 2.12 -7.23 -16.55
CA TRP A 156 2.78 -8.56 -16.54
C TRP A 156 3.78 -8.80 -17.67
N ASP A 157 3.54 -8.22 -18.85
CA ASP A 157 4.40 -8.40 -20.02
C ASP A 157 5.32 -7.19 -20.28
N LYS A 158 5.49 -6.30 -19.31
CA LYS A 158 6.30 -5.08 -19.45
C LYS A 158 7.67 -5.24 -18.87
N THR A 159 8.65 -4.74 -19.61
CA THR A 159 10.02 -4.59 -19.11
C THR A 159 10.09 -3.50 -18.04
N PRO A 160 11.14 -3.49 -17.20
CA PRO A 160 11.32 -2.45 -16.19
C PRO A 160 11.33 -1.02 -16.77
N ASP A 161 11.93 -0.81 -17.94
CA ASP A 161 11.97 0.49 -18.61
C ASP A 161 10.60 0.94 -19.14
N GLU A 162 9.76 0.01 -19.60
CA GLU A 162 8.39 0.32 -20.01
C GLU A 162 7.55 0.71 -18.79
N LEU A 163 7.65 -0.02 -17.68
CA LEU A 163 6.96 0.29 -16.43
C LEU A 163 7.34 1.70 -15.92
N LYS A 164 8.63 2.05 -15.96
CA LYS A 164 9.10 3.41 -15.61
C LYS A 164 8.45 4.51 -16.47
N ARG A 165 8.23 4.26 -17.77
CA ARG A 165 7.58 5.23 -18.68
C ARG A 165 6.07 5.31 -18.48
N MET A 166 5.46 4.21 -18.06
CA MET A 166 4.03 4.12 -17.79
C MET A 166 3.64 4.67 -16.41
N PHE A 167 4.61 4.80 -15.51
CA PHE A 167 4.35 5.32 -14.16
C PHE A 167 3.90 6.77 -14.21
N ILE A 168 2.68 7.01 -13.73
CA ILE A 168 2.11 8.34 -13.54
C ILE A 168 1.90 8.52 -12.03
N PRO A 169 2.62 9.47 -11.39
CA PRO A 169 2.43 9.75 -9.98
C PRO A 169 1.07 10.41 -9.75
N VAL A 170 0.35 9.89 -8.77
CA VAL A 170 -1.01 10.30 -8.37
C VAL A 170 -0.93 11.24 -7.17
N VAL A 171 -0.05 10.93 -6.22
CA VAL A 171 0.29 11.76 -5.07
C VAL A 171 1.79 11.64 -4.76
N ASP A 172 2.32 12.59 -4.00
CA ASP A 172 3.76 12.67 -3.74
C ASP A 172 4.22 11.75 -2.59
N SER A 173 3.31 11.16 -1.82
CA SER A 173 3.66 10.26 -0.71
C SER A 173 2.61 9.20 -0.37
N ILE A 174 3.03 8.14 0.32
CA ILE A 174 2.14 7.08 0.83
C ILE A 174 1.20 7.60 1.93
N GLY A 175 1.64 8.55 2.76
CA GLY A 175 0.81 9.20 3.77
C GLY A 175 -0.34 9.99 3.15
N ASP A 176 -0.04 10.84 2.16
CA ASP A 176 -1.07 11.61 1.43
C ASP A 176 -2.08 10.69 0.78
N TYR A 177 -1.60 9.61 0.15
CA TYR A 177 -2.45 8.63 -0.51
C TYR A 177 -3.54 8.10 0.42
N PHE A 178 -3.14 7.54 1.57
CA PHE A 178 -4.10 6.91 2.47
C PHE A 178 -4.92 7.91 3.28
N ASP A 179 -4.39 9.10 3.58
CA ASP A 179 -5.18 10.18 4.17
C ASP A 179 -6.33 10.62 3.25
N ILE A 180 -6.08 10.75 1.94
CA ILE A 180 -7.11 11.08 0.94
C ILE A 180 -8.24 10.04 0.95
N TYR A 181 -7.91 8.75 0.85
CA TYR A 181 -8.92 7.70 0.77
C TYR A 181 -9.64 7.47 2.10
N GLN A 182 -8.96 7.72 3.23
CA GLN A 182 -9.60 7.68 4.53
C GLN A 182 -10.57 8.86 4.71
N ARG A 183 -10.17 10.09 4.36
CA ARG A 183 -11.06 11.28 4.40
C ARG A 183 -12.17 11.22 3.36
N GLY A 184 -11.96 10.53 2.24
CA GLY A 184 -12.97 10.25 1.22
C GLY A 184 -14.17 9.47 1.76
N LYS A 185 -14.00 8.65 2.81
CA LYS A 185 -15.10 8.02 3.55
C LYS A 185 -15.94 9.04 4.34
N ASP A 186 -15.36 10.18 4.72
CA ASP A 186 -15.99 11.20 5.56
C ASP A 186 -16.51 12.42 4.77
N ALA A 187 -16.12 12.61 3.50
CA ALA A 187 -16.34 13.87 2.78
C ALA A 187 -17.09 13.74 1.45
N LYS A 188 -18.05 14.67 1.25
CA LYS A 188 -18.71 15.05 -0.02
C LYS A 188 -17.76 15.59 -1.11
N ASN A 189 -16.46 15.31 -1.03
CA ASN A 189 -15.40 15.84 -1.90
C ASN A 189 -14.77 14.79 -2.84
N ILE A 190 -15.45 13.65 -3.02
CA ILE A 190 -15.09 12.62 -4.01
C ILE A 190 -14.79 13.25 -5.37
N GLY A 191 -15.52 14.29 -5.79
CA GLY A 191 -15.34 14.95 -7.08
C GLY A 191 -13.97 15.56 -7.36
N LYS A 192 -13.07 15.79 -6.38
CA LYS A 192 -11.69 16.25 -6.65
C LYS A 192 -10.70 15.09 -6.86
N TYR A 193 -11.01 13.92 -6.31
CA TYR A 193 -10.16 12.73 -6.32
C TYR A 193 -10.62 11.68 -7.33
N ASP A 194 -11.93 11.67 -7.68
CA ASP A 194 -12.47 10.99 -8.86
C ASP A 194 -11.85 11.50 -10.15
N HIS A 195 -11.38 12.75 -10.19
CA HIS A 195 -10.59 13.23 -11.32
C HIS A 195 -9.23 12.56 -11.41
N ILE A 196 -8.59 12.15 -10.31
CA ILE A 196 -7.28 11.50 -10.38
C ILE A 196 -7.42 10.05 -10.90
N ALA A 197 -8.50 9.35 -10.50
CA ALA A 197 -8.84 8.03 -11.06
C ALA A 197 -9.42 8.14 -12.48
N GLY A 198 -10.28 9.13 -12.74
CA GLY A 198 -10.94 9.38 -14.02
C GLY A 198 -10.00 9.93 -15.11
N ASP A 199 -9.03 10.77 -14.74
CA ASP A 199 -8.04 11.31 -15.66
C ASP A 199 -7.10 10.19 -16.16
N TYR A 200 -6.85 9.18 -15.32
CA TYR A 200 -6.13 7.95 -15.71
C TYR A 200 -6.90 7.15 -16.78
N TRP A 201 -8.23 7.08 -16.71
CA TRP A 201 -9.07 6.46 -17.73
C TRP A 201 -9.05 7.25 -19.05
N SER A 202 -9.09 8.58 -19.00
CA SER A 202 -8.99 9.41 -20.21
C SER A 202 -7.59 9.47 -20.84
N ALA A 203 -6.52 9.30 -20.05
CA ALA A 203 -5.16 9.21 -20.56
C ALA A 203 -4.93 7.91 -21.36
N LYS A 204 -5.59 6.81 -20.95
CA LYS A 204 -5.56 5.52 -21.67
C LYS A 204 -6.13 5.63 -23.09
N GLU A 205 -7.17 6.45 -23.29
CA GLU A 205 -7.76 6.70 -24.62
C GLU A 205 -6.86 7.52 -25.56
N HIS A 206 -5.82 8.20 -25.05
CA HIS A 206 -4.88 8.99 -25.87
C HIS A 206 -3.60 8.25 -26.26
N VAL A 207 -3.30 7.10 -25.64
CA VAL A 207 -2.11 6.29 -25.97
C VAL A 207 -2.42 5.17 -26.96
N GLU A 208 -3.70 4.81 -27.11
CA GLU A 208 -4.18 3.79 -28.08
C GLU A 208 -4.78 4.39 -29.37
N GLY A 209 -4.52 5.67 -29.66
CA GLY A 209 -4.95 6.38 -30.88
C GLY A 209 -3.88 6.45 -31.98
#